data_AF-A0A8H4J9W1-F1
#
_entry.id   AF-A0A8H4J9W1-F1
#
_cell.length_a   1.000
_cell.length_b   1.000
_cell.length_c   1.000
_cell.angle_alpha   90.00
_cell.angle_beta   90.00
_cell.angle_gamma   90.00
#
_symmetry.space_group_name_H-M   'P 1'
#
loop_
_entity.id
_entity.type
_entity.pdbx_description
1 polymer ?
#
loop_
_entity_poly.entity_id
_entity_poly.type
_entity_poly.pdbx_seq_one_letter_code
_entity_poly.pdbx_strand_id
1 'polypeptide(L)'
;MATTFTALISSTITTLEAATDYYNVVKDDKLLCEPFHESGRGLLLVGKALQIAKTKLGGRDLAGDPQSAMDSLKECNANAELSKNIFNAVAESPETSRVDRYKEVVRQGGKGRPVEVLMMGMMNYVCALAENDAIRAGMEDQINALRSAIKKLSKIEASMPDERSSNTFAQYGSGDQLNAPGGTQNISKGSGNHFPGTTFSGPVTFQ
;
A
#
# COMPACT_ATOMS: atom_id res chain seq x y z
N MET A 1 15.49 19.23 18.43
CA MET A 1 14.88 18.49 19.56
C MET A 1 14.69 17.05 19.14
N ALA A 2 14.99 16.07 19.99
CA ALA A 2 14.70 14.66 19.68
C ALA A 2 13.19 14.44 19.62
N THR A 3 12.69 13.74 18.60
CA THR A 3 11.27 13.36 18.51
C THR A 3 10.96 12.35 19.63
N THR A 4 10.03 12.69 20.52
CA THR A 4 9.59 11.77 21.57
C THR A 4 8.62 10.72 21.01
N PHE A 5 8.52 9.58 21.69
CA PHE A 5 7.67 8.47 21.23
C PHE A 5 6.20 8.92 21.14
N THR A 6 5.73 9.65 22.16
CA THR A 6 4.37 10.22 22.20
C THR A 6 4.12 11.27 21.11
N ALA A 7 5.12 12.09 20.77
CA ALA A 7 4.98 13.06 19.68
C ALA A 7 4.84 12.36 18.33
N LEU A 8 5.59 11.28 18.10
CA LEU A 8 5.49 10.52 16.86
C LEU A 8 4.17 9.74 16.76
N ILE A 9 3.65 9.17 17.86
CA ILE A 9 2.28 8.61 17.87
C ILE A 9 1.25 9.67 17.48
N SER A 10 1.37 10.88 18.05
CA SER A 10 0.44 11.97 17.74
C SER A 10 0.47 12.35 16.27
N SER A 11 1.68 12.47 15.70
CA SER A 11 1.87 12.71 14.26
C SER A 11 1.21 11.62 13.41
N THR A 12 1.44 10.35 13.73
CA THR A 12 0.83 9.22 13.03
C THR A 12 -0.69 9.25 13.09
N ILE A 13 -1.28 9.60 14.23
CA ILE A 13 -2.73 9.70 14.35
C ILE A 13 -3.27 10.82 13.44
N THR A 14 -2.66 12.01 13.45
CA THR A 14 -3.05 13.10 12.54
C THR A 14 -2.94 12.71 11.07
N THR A 15 -1.89 11.97 10.70
CA THR A 15 -1.74 11.43 9.34
C THR A 15 -2.87 10.45 8.98
N LEU A 16 -3.27 9.57 9.92
CA LEU A 16 -4.36 8.62 9.72
C LEU A 16 -5.74 9.29 9.65
N GLU A 17 -5.96 10.35 10.43
CA GLU A 17 -7.17 11.18 10.36
C GLU A 17 -7.31 11.81 8.97
N ALA A 18 -6.25 12.44 8.47
CA ALA A 18 -6.23 13.00 7.11
C ALA A 18 -6.48 11.92 6.03
N ALA A 19 -5.83 10.75 6.16
CA ALA A 19 -6.06 9.63 5.24
C ALA A 19 -7.52 9.14 5.27
N THR A 20 -8.15 9.14 6.45
CA THR A 20 -9.55 8.74 6.65
C THR A 20 -10.50 9.74 5.97
N ASP A 21 -10.19 11.03 6.04
CA ASP A 21 -10.97 12.07 5.35
C ASP A 21 -10.93 11.88 3.83
N TYR A 22 -9.76 11.58 3.25
CA TYR A 22 -9.66 11.26 1.82
C TYR A 22 -10.41 9.97 1.45
N TYR A 23 -10.30 8.92 2.27
CA TYR A 23 -11.09 7.71 2.05
C TYR A 23 -12.60 7.98 2.08
N ASN A 24 -13.07 8.84 2.99
CA ASN A 24 -14.49 9.19 3.10
C ASN A 24 -15.08 9.81 1.82
N VAL A 25 -14.25 10.46 1.00
CA VAL A 25 -14.64 10.99 -0.33
C VAL A 25 -14.94 9.88 -1.34
N VAL A 26 -14.27 8.73 -1.21
CA VAL A 26 -14.30 7.62 -2.19
C VAL A 26 -14.90 6.33 -1.64
N LYS A 27 -15.38 6.32 -0.39
CA LYS A 27 -15.88 5.12 0.31
C LYS A 27 -17.04 4.41 -0.39
N ASP A 28 -17.81 5.14 -1.20
CA ASP A 28 -18.98 4.63 -1.91
C ASP A 28 -18.67 4.28 -3.38
N ASP A 29 -17.42 4.47 -3.81
CA ASP A 29 -16.96 4.16 -5.16
C ASP A 29 -16.78 2.65 -5.36
N LYS A 30 -17.69 2.06 -6.14
CA LYS A 30 -17.72 0.61 -6.38
C LYS A 30 -16.70 0.13 -7.41
N LEU A 31 -16.03 1.04 -8.13
CA LEU A 31 -14.98 0.68 -9.08
C LEU A 31 -13.66 0.35 -8.37
N LEU A 32 -13.46 0.91 -7.17
CA LEU A 32 -12.32 0.58 -6.32
C LEU A 32 -12.47 -0.83 -5.72
N CYS A 33 -11.38 -1.60 -5.75
CA CYS A 33 -11.37 -2.99 -5.33
C CYS A 33 -11.54 -3.18 -3.81
N GLU A 34 -11.96 -4.37 -3.38
CA GLU A 34 -12.19 -4.67 -1.95
C GLU A 34 -10.98 -4.39 -1.04
N PRO A 35 -9.71 -4.73 -1.38
CA PRO A 35 -8.56 -4.42 -0.52
C PRO A 35 -8.39 -2.93 -0.24
N PHE A 36 -8.72 -2.07 -1.21
CA PHE A 36 -8.67 -0.62 -1.04
C PHE A 36 -9.66 -0.17 0.03
N HIS A 37 -10.90 -0.65 -0.06
CA HIS A 37 -11.97 -0.33 0.89
C HIS A 37 -11.72 -0.91 2.28
N GLU A 38 -11.24 -2.16 2.37
CA GLU A 38 -10.83 -2.74 3.65
C GLU A 38 -9.68 -1.98 4.30
N SER A 39 -8.74 -1.49 3.50
CA SER A 39 -7.66 -0.65 4.01
C SER A 39 -8.17 0.70 4.49
N GLY A 40 -9.12 1.31 3.78
CA GLY A 40 -9.79 2.54 4.23
C GLY A 40 -10.47 2.38 5.59
N ARG A 41 -11.19 1.27 5.80
CA ARG A 41 -11.75 0.90 7.12
C ARG A 41 -10.66 0.66 8.17
N GLY A 42 -9.53 0.09 7.76
CA GLY A 42 -8.37 -0.16 8.61
C GLY A 42 -7.76 1.10 9.21
N LEU A 43 -7.75 2.24 8.48
CA LEU A 43 -7.22 3.51 8.98
C LEU A 43 -7.86 3.91 10.32
N LEU A 44 -9.19 3.80 10.40
CA LEU A 44 -9.95 4.13 11.60
C LEU A 44 -9.62 3.18 12.76
N LEU A 45 -9.41 1.90 12.49
CA LEU A 45 -9.05 0.91 13.51
C LEU A 45 -7.67 1.21 14.11
N VAL A 46 -6.68 1.45 13.25
CA VAL A 46 -5.31 1.80 13.67
C VAL A 46 -5.30 3.11 14.46
N GLY A 47 -6.00 4.14 13.97
CA GLY A 47 -6.08 5.44 14.63
C GLY A 47 -6.67 5.35 16.05
N LYS A 48 -7.79 4.61 16.20
CA LYS A 48 -8.42 4.37 17.52
C LYS A 48 -7.48 3.63 18.47
N ALA A 49 -6.82 2.58 18.00
CA ALA A 49 -5.91 1.80 18.81
C ALA A 49 -4.68 2.63 19.25
N LEU A 50 -4.12 3.45 18.37
CA LEU A 50 -3.03 4.38 18.70
C LEU A 50 -3.46 5.45 19.71
N GLN A 51 -4.68 5.99 19.62
CA GLN A 51 -5.20 6.94 20.60
C GLN A 51 -5.30 6.31 22.00
N ILE A 52 -5.76 5.06 22.09
CA ILE A 52 -5.81 4.32 23.36
C ILE A 52 -4.40 4.10 23.91
N ALA A 53 -3.46 3.64 23.06
CA ALA A 53 -2.07 3.43 23.45
C ALA A 53 -1.43 4.74 23.97
N LYS A 54 -1.63 5.86 23.27
CA LYS A 54 -1.17 7.19 23.69
C LYS A 54 -1.72 7.59 25.07
N THR A 55 -3.01 7.35 25.28
CA THR A 55 -3.69 7.66 26.56
C THR A 55 -3.10 6.84 27.71
N LYS A 56 -2.81 5.56 27.48
CA LYS A 56 -2.22 4.65 28.49
C LYS A 56 -0.79 5.05 28.86
N LEU A 57 -0.01 5.50 27.88
CA LEU A 57 1.33 6.01 28.11
C LEU A 57 1.33 7.29 28.97
N GLY A 58 0.27 8.11 28.89
CA GLY A 58 0.14 9.32 29.69
C GLY A 58 1.29 10.30 29.47
N GLY A 59 1.86 10.34 28.27
CA GLY A 59 3.03 11.16 27.91
C GLY A 59 4.37 10.58 28.33
N ARG A 60 4.42 9.39 28.92
CA ARG A 60 5.65 8.68 29.25
C ARG A 60 6.15 7.90 28.04
N ASP A 61 7.47 7.75 27.92
CA ASP A 61 8.06 6.85 26.94
C ASP A 61 7.93 5.39 27.41
N LEU A 62 8.07 4.45 26.46
CA LEU A 62 8.00 3.02 26.73
C LEU A 62 9.10 2.58 27.72
N ALA A 63 8.73 1.67 28.63
CA ALA A 63 9.70 0.92 29.42
C ALA A 63 10.35 -0.18 28.55
N GLY A 64 11.67 -0.35 28.64
CA GLY A 64 12.44 -1.33 27.86
C GLY A 64 13.45 -0.68 26.92
N ASP A 65 13.86 -1.39 25.84
CA ASP A 65 14.67 -0.81 24.76
C ASP A 65 13.81 0.13 23.91
N PRO A 66 13.96 1.47 24.05
CA PRO A 66 13.12 2.42 23.36
C PRO A 66 13.46 2.50 21.86
N GLN A 67 14.62 2.02 21.43
CA GLN A 67 15.11 2.23 20.07
C GLN A 67 14.36 1.37 19.06
N SER A 68 14.21 0.07 19.32
CA SER A 68 13.47 -0.85 18.45
C SER A 68 11.99 -0.46 18.31
N ALA A 69 11.36 -0.09 19.42
CA ALA A 69 9.98 0.39 19.42
C ALA A 69 9.83 1.73 18.68
N MET A 70 10.78 2.64 18.85
CA MET A 70 10.83 3.91 18.14
C MET A 70 11.00 3.70 16.62
N ASP A 71 11.89 2.80 16.19
CA ASP A 71 12.11 2.54 14.78
C ASP A 71 10.89 1.88 14.12
N SER A 72 10.24 0.95 14.82
CA SER A 72 8.96 0.37 14.39
C SER A 72 7.86 1.43 14.30
N LEU A 73 7.84 2.41 15.21
CA LEU A 73 6.89 3.53 15.15
C LEU A 73 7.17 4.47 13.98
N LYS A 74 8.44 4.74 13.65
CA LYS A 74 8.82 5.50 12.46
C LYS A 74 8.36 4.80 11.18
N GLU A 75 8.52 3.48 11.12
CA GLU A 75 8.01 2.70 9.98
C GLU A 75 6.48 2.75 9.89
N CYS A 76 5.78 2.62 11.02
CA CYS A 76 4.33 2.79 11.10
C CYS A 76 3.90 4.18 10.59
N ASN A 77 4.59 5.25 11.01
CA ASN A 77 4.33 6.61 10.53
C ASN A 77 4.59 6.73 9.02
N ALA A 78 5.68 6.15 8.51
CA ALA A 78 5.98 6.15 7.08
C ALA A 78 4.91 5.39 6.26
N ASN A 79 4.38 4.28 6.79
CA ASN A 79 3.26 3.56 6.19
C ASN A 79 2.00 4.43 6.17
N ALA A 80 1.70 5.14 7.27
CA ALA A 80 0.56 6.05 7.35
C ALA A 80 0.67 7.20 6.33
N GLU A 81 1.86 7.80 6.19
CA GLU A 81 2.13 8.87 5.22
C GLU A 81 1.94 8.39 3.77
N LEU A 82 2.44 7.19 3.44
CA LEU A 82 2.22 6.60 2.12
C LEU A 82 0.74 6.29 1.88
N SER A 83 0.03 5.74 2.86
CA SER A 83 -1.41 5.51 2.78
C SER A 83 -2.16 6.83 2.54
N LYS A 84 -1.85 7.89 3.31
CA LYS A 84 -2.44 9.23 3.14
C LYS A 84 -2.26 9.74 1.72
N ASN A 85 -1.06 9.64 1.17
CA ASN A 85 -0.75 10.12 -0.18
C ASN A 85 -1.53 9.34 -1.25
N ILE A 86 -1.65 8.02 -1.10
CA ILE A 86 -2.44 7.18 -2.01
C ILE A 86 -3.93 7.55 -1.94
N PHE A 87 -4.51 7.63 -0.74
CA PHE A 87 -5.92 8.00 -0.57
C PHE A 87 -6.20 9.41 -1.09
N ASN A 88 -5.31 10.38 -0.83
CA ASN A 88 -5.47 11.73 -1.36
C ASN A 88 -5.50 11.74 -2.90
N ALA A 89 -4.51 11.12 -3.53
CA ALA A 89 -4.40 11.10 -4.98
C ALA A 89 -5.64 10.47 -5.66
N VAL A 90 -6.19 9.41 -5.06
CA VAL A 90 -7.43 8.79 -5.53
C VAL A 90 -8.63 9.69 -5.28
N ALA A 91 -8.74 10.32 -4.11
CA ALA A 91 -9.85 11.22 -3.77
C ALA A 91 -9.92 12.47 -4.68
N GLU A 92 -8.78 13.03 -5.05
CA GLU A 92 -8.68 14.19 -5.96
C GLU A 92 -8.98 13.84 -7.42
N SER A 93 -9.03 12.55 -7.77
CA SER A 93 -9.26 12.11 -9.15
C SER A 93 -10.75 12.01 -9.49
N PRO A 94 -11.13 12.32 -10.75
CA PRO A 94 -12.46 12.02 -11.25
C PRO A 94 -12.81 10.54 -11.09
N GLU A 95 -14.07 10.24 -10.79
CA GLU A 95 -14.54 8.86 -10.51
C GLU A 95 -14.09 7.86 -11.57
N THR A 96 -14.20 8.23 -12.85
CA THR A 96 -13.81 7.40 -14.01
C THR A 96 -12.32 7.06 -14.07
N SER A 97 -11.46 7.77 -13.34
CA SER A 97 -10.00 7.65 -13.40
C SER A 97 -9.39 7.15 -12.09
N ARG A 98 -10.18 6.95 -11.04
CA ARG A 98 -9.69 6.59 -9.69
C ARG A 98 -8.94 5.26 -9.65
N VAL A 99 -9.41 4.26 -10.38
CA VAL A 99 -8.76 2.94 -10.46
C VAL A 99 -7.38 3.04 -11.10
N ASP A 100 -7.27 3.78 -12.21
CA ASP A 100 -6.00 3.98 -12.90
C ASP A 100 -5.06 4.83 -12.06
N ARG A 101 -5.59 5.86 -11.40
CA ARG A 101 -4.82 6.68 -10.46
C ARG A 101 -4.28 5.87 -9.30
N TYR A 102 -5.09 4.99 -8.71
CA TYR A 102 -4.65 4.10 -7.63
C TYR A 102 -3.45 3.26 -8.06
N LYS A 103 -3.53 2.61 -9.22
CA LYS A 103 -2.44 1.79 -9.77
C LYS A 103 -1.18 2.63 -10.02
N GLU A 104 -1.35 3.82 -10.60
CA GLU A 104 -0.27 4.74 -10.89
C GLU A 104 0.46 5.20 -9.62
N VAL A 105 -0.29 5.68 -8.61
CA VAL A 105 0.30 6.22 -7.38
C VAL A 105 0.96 5.13 -6.55
N VAL A 106 0.42 3.91 -6.53
CA VAL A 106 1.09 2.78 -5.87
C VAL A 106 2.44 2.47 -6.53
N ARG A 107 2.50 2.49 -7.87
CA ARG A 107 3.73 2.23 -8.63
C ARG A 107 4.79 3.32 -8.45
N GLN A 108 4.38 4.59 -8.53
CA GLN A 108 5.32 5.73 -8.54
C GLN A 108 5.65 6.26 -7.14
N GLY A 109 4.64 6.36 -6.26
CA GLY A 109 4.74 7.01 -4.94
C GLY A 109 4.65 6.05 -3.76
N GLY A 110 3.95 4.91 -3.90
CA GLY A 110 3.79 3.88 -2.87
C GLY A 110 5.01 2.97 -2.67
N LYS A 111 6.11 3.22 -3.40
CA LYS A 111 7.28 2.33 -3.49
C LYS A 111 6.90 0.90 -3.90
N GLY A 112 5.87 0.75 -4.74
CA GLY A 112 5.34 -0.54 -5.17
C GLY A 112 4.56 -1.30 -4.09
N ARG A 113 4.31 -0.69 -2.92
CA ARG A 113 3.52 -1.32 -1.86
C ARG A 113 2.06 -0.87 -1.94
N PRO A 114 1.11 -1.78 -2.21
CA PRO A 114 -0.30 -1.43 -2.26
C PRO A 114 -0.83 -1.14 -0.84
N VAL A 115 -1.99 -0.51 -0.77
CA VAL A 115 -2.51 0.08 0.48
C VAL A 115 -2.80 -0.99 1.55
N GLU A 116 -3.18 -2.20 1.15
CA GLU A 116 -3.38 -3.35 2.04
C GLU A 116 -2.10 -3.81 2.72
N VAL A 117 -0.96 -3.73 2.05
CA VAL A 117 0.36 -4.08 2.63
C VAL A 117 0.78 -3.04 3.65
N LEU A 118 0.59 -1.75 3.33
CA LEU A 118 0.83 -0.64 4.27
C LEU A 118 -0.04 -0.80 5.52
N MET A 119 -1.31 -1.12 5.32
CA MET A 119 -2.30 -1.28 6.38
C MET A 119 -1.95 -2.44 7.31
N MET A 120 -1.66 -3.62 6.76
CA MET A 120 -1.22 -4.77 7.57
C MET A 120 0.04 -4.46 8.37
N GLY A 121 1.00 -3.72 7.80
CA GLY A 121 2.19 -3.27 8.51
C GLY A 121 1.86 -2.41 9.74
N MET A 122 0.97 -1.42 9.58
CA MET A 122 0.52 -0.57 10.70
C MET A 122 -0.25 -1.37 11.76
N MET A 123 -1.16 -2.26 11.34
CA MET A 123 -1.93 -3.09 12.28
C MET A 123 -1.02 -4.02 13.08
N ASN A 124 -0.01 -4.63 12.45
CA ASN A 124 0.98 -5.47 13.13
C ASN A 124 1.82 -4.67 14.12
N TYR A 125 2.25 -3.46 13.75
CA TYR A 125 2.94 -2.56 14.68
C TYR A 125 2.11 -2.30 15.94
N VAL A 126 0.82 -1.94 15.79
CA VAL A 126 -0.02 -1.64 16.95
C VAL A 126 -0.28 -2.90 17.79
N CYS A 127 -0.43 -4.07 17.17
CA CYS A 127 -0.50 -5.33 17.90
C CYS A 127 0.74 -5.57 18.76
N ALA A 128 1.94 -5.38 18.19
CA ALA A 128 3.20 -5.54 18.90
C ALA A 128 3.38 -4.48 20.01
N LEU A 129 2.98 -3.22 19.76
CA LEU A 129 3.00 -2.17 20.76
C LEU A 129 2.15 -2.53 21.99
N ALA A 130 1.01 -3.18 21.77
CA ALA A 130 0.10 -3.59 22.83
C ALA A 130 0.57 -4.82 23.62
N GLU A 131 1.68 -5.46 23.24
CA GLU A 131 2.35 -6.49 24.05
C GLU A 131 3.11 -5.87 25.23
N ASN A 132 3.39 -4.57 25.20
CA ASN A 132 3.98 -3.85 26.32
C ASN A 132 3.01 -3.82 27.52
N ASP A 133 3.48 -4.24 28.69
CA ASP A 133 2.67 -4.33 29.92
C ASP A 133 2.02 -3.00 30.32
N ALA A 134 2.64 -1.86 30.02
CA ALA A 134 2.10 -0.54 30.33
C ALA A 134 0.90 -0.15 29.44
N ILE A 135 0.75 -0.80 28.28
CA ILE A 135 -0.26 -0.49 27.26
C ILE A 135 -1.35 -1.57 27.20
N ARG A 136 -0.97 -2.84 27.44
CA ARG A 136 -1.80 -4.04 27.21
C ARG A 136 -3.22 -3.94 27.77
N ALA A 137 -3.35 -3.47 29.01
CA ALA A 137 -4.63 -3.45 29.72
C ALA A 137 -5.64 -2.48 29.08
N GLY A 138 -6.74 -3.02 28.53
CA GLY A 138 -7.82 -2.26 27.89
C GLY A 138 -7.66 -2.06 26.39
N MET A 139 -6.72 -2.77 25.74
CA MET A 139 -6.57 -2.80 24.27
C MET A 139 -7.05 -4.11 23.65
N GLU A 140 -7.56 -5.06 24.44
CA GLU A 140 -7.90 -6.41 24.00
C GLU A 140 -8.86 -6.41 22.80
N ASP A 141 -9.94 -5.64 22.88
CA ASP A 141 -10.93 -5.53 21.79
C ASP A 141 -10.32 -4.92 20.52
N GLN A 142 -9.43 -3.94 20.67
CA GLN A 142 -8.78 -3.30 19.52
C GLN A 142 -7.79 -4.26 18.85
N ILE A 143 -7.00 -4.99 19.64
CA ILE A 143 -6.07 -6.00 19.12
C ILE A 143 -6.84 -7.10 18.38
N ASN A 144 -7.98 -7.54 18.93
CA ASN A 144 -8.83 -8.54 18.28
C ASN A 144 -9.40 -8.04 16.95
N ALA A 145 -9.84 -6.77 16.91
CA ALA A 145 -10.31 -6.14 15.68
C ALA A 145 -9.19 -6.00 14.63
N LEU A 146 -7.99 -5.55 15.04
CA LEU A 146 -6.83 -5.43 14.16
C LEU A 146 -6.40 -6.80 13.60
N ARG A 147 -6.29 -7.84 14.43
CA ARG A 147 -5.94 -9.20 14.00
C ARG A 147 -6.98 -9.77 13.04
N SER A 148 -8.26 -9.49 13.27
CA SER A 148 -9.34 -9.88 12.38
C SER A 148 -9.24 -9.19 11.03
N ALA A 149 -8.93 -7.89 11.02
CA ALA A 149 -8.73 -7.11 9.80
C ALA A 149 -7.47 -7.58 9.01
N ILE A 150 -6.35 -7.84 9.69
CA ILE A 150 -5.15 -8.44 9.08
C ILE A 150 -5.50 -9.77 8.40
N LYS A 151 -6.20 -10.67 9.12
CA LYS A 151 -6.62 -11.96 8.58
C LYS A 151 -7.56 -11.84 7.38
N LYS A 152 -8.38 -10.78 7.34
CA LYS A 152 -9.24 -10.50 6.19
C LYS A 152 -8.41 -10.02 5.00
N LEU A 153 -7.58 -8.99 5.19
CA LEU A 153 -6.70 -8.44 4.15
C LEU A 153 -5.75 -9.48 3.57
N SER A 154 -5.24 -10.41 4.39
CA SER A 154 -4.34 -11.48 3.93
C SER A 154 -5.01 -12.55 3.07
N LYS A 155 -6.34 -12.55 2.98
CA LYS A 155 -7.13 -13.56 2.25
C LYS A 155 -7.81 -13.02 0.99
N ILE A 156 -8.00 -11.70 0.90
CA ILE A 156 -8.58 -11.08 -0.28
C ILE A 156 -7.53 -11.09 -1.39
N GLU A 157 -8.00 -11.19 -2.64
CA GLU A 157 -7.15 -11.04 -3.81
C GLU A 157 -6.42 -9.68 -3.78
N ALA A 158 -5.11 -9.70 -4.06
CA ALA A 158 -4.30 -8.49 -4.01
C ALA A 158 -4.79 -7.44 -5.00
N SER A 159 -4.74 -6.16 -4.61
CA SER A 159 -5.21 -5.06 -5.47
C SER A 159 -4.27 -4.76 -6.63
N MET A 160 -3.02 -5.19 -6.52
CA MET A 160 -1.97 -5.03 -7.51
C MET A 160 -1.35 -6.40 -7.78
N PRO A 161 -1.00 -6.71 -9.04
CA PRO A 161 -0.20 -7.89 -9.33
C PRO A 161 1.13 -7.79 -8.57
N ASP A 162 1.59 -8.92 -8.02
CA ASP A 162 2.83 -8.96 -7.26
C ASP A 162 4.00 -8.66 -8.21
N GLU A 163 4.55 -7.45 -8.17
CA GLU A 163 5.77 -7.13 -8.92
C GLU A 163 6.99 -7.95 -8.42
N ARG A 164 6.88 -8.66 -7.27
CA ARG A 164 7.87 -9.68 -6.85
C ARG A 164 7.75 -10.98 -7.61
N SER A 165 6.77 -11.16 -8.50
CA SER A 165 7.05 -11.86 -9.75
C SER A 165 7.99 -10.97 -10.56
N SER A 166 9.21 -10.79 -10.05
CA SER A 166 10.33 -10.33 -10.82
C SER A 166 10.24 -11.12 -12.10
N ASN A 167 10.08 -10.39 -13.20
CA ASN A 167 10.16 -10.90 -14.55
C ASN A 167 11.60 -11.41 -14.75
N THR A 168 11.90 -12.51 -14.06
CA THR A 168 13.22 -13.12 -13.93
C THR A 168 13.31 -14.07 -15.08
N PHE A 169 13.80 -13.56 -16.19
CA PHE A 169 14.01 -14.35 -17.37
C PHE A 169 15.49 -14.75 -17.40
N ALA A 170 15.74 -16.01 -17.08
CA ALA A 170 17.06 -16.61 -17.17
C ALA A 170 17.12 -17.50 -18.41
N GLN A 171 18.01 -17.18 -19.35
CA GLN A 171 18.33 -18.02 -20.50
C GLN A 171 19.69 -18.67 -20.26
N TYR A 172 19.69 -20.00 -20.26
CA TYR A 172 20.90 -20.80 -20.30
C TYR A 172 21.01 -21.45 -21.68
N GLY A 173 22.01 -21.04 -22.47
CA GLY A 173 22.21 -21.51 -23.85
C GLY A 173 22.18 -20.40 -24.89
N SER A 174 22.36 -20.75 -26.17
CA SER A 174 22.39 -19.81 -27.29
C SER A 174 21.00 -19.67 -27.93
N GLY A 175 20.59 -18.43 -28.26
CA GLY A 175 19.26 -18.09 -28.79
C GLY A 175 18.81 -16.71 -28.32
N ASP A 176 17.65 -16.24 -28.79
CA ASP A 176 17.11 -14.95 -28.32
C ASP A 176 16.10 -15.13 -27.19
N GLN A 177 16.29 -14.38 -26.11
CA GLN A 177 15.30 -14.24 -25.04
C GLN A 177 14.38 -13.06 -25.36
N LEU A 178 13.11 -13.36 -25.64
CA LEU A 178 12.16 -12.39 -26.16
C LEU A 178 10.99 -12.29 -25.18
N ASN A 179 11.09 -11.35 -24.25
CA ASN A 179 10.09 -11.15 -23.21
C ASN A 179 9.46 -9.76 -23.34
N ALA A 180 8.14 -9.67 -23.17
CA ALA A 180 7.41 -8.40 -23.09
C ALA A 180 6.48 -8.39 -21.86
N PRO A 181 7.03 -8.38 -20.64
CA PRO A 181 6.17 -8.32 -19.47
C PRO A 181 5.41 -7.00 -19.43
N GLY A 182 4.07 -7.10 -19.53
CA GLY A 182 3.18 -5.94 -19.57
C GLY A 182 3.15 -5.19 -20.90
N GLY A 183 3.63 -5.78 -22.01
CA GLY A 183 3.67 -5.12 -23.32
C GLY A 183 3.46 -6.04 -24.51
N THR A 184 3.47 -5.47 -25.71
CA THR A 184 3.36 -6.20 -26.98
C THR A 184 4.73 -6.35 -27.62
N GLN A 185 5.10 -7.57 -28.01
CA GLN A 185 6.34 -7.84 -28.73
C GLN A 185 6.08 -8.10 -30.21
N ASN A 186 6.74 -7.34 -31.08
CA ASN A 186 6.69 -7.53 -32.52
C ASN A 186 8.11 -7.86 -33.00
N ILE A 187 8.33 -9.07 -33.53
CA ILE A 187 9.66 -9.60 -33.78
C ILE A 187 9.74 -10.14 -35.20
N SER A 188 10.79 -9.75 -35.92
CA SER A 188 11.16 -10.33 -37.21
C SER A 188 12.59 -10.82 -37.15
N LYS A 189 12.81 -12.11 -37.44
CA LYS A 189 14.13 -12.78 -37.37
C LYS A 189 14.72 -13.14 -38.73
N GLY A 190 14.14 -12.64 -39.82
CA GLY A 190 14.54 -12.94 -41.19
C GLY A 190 14.53 -11.71 -42.09
N SER A 191 14.84 -11.88 -43.37
CA SER A 191 14.71 -10.83 -44.37
C SER A 191 13.26 -10.68 -44.82
N GLY A 192 12.77 -9.45 -44.89
CA GLY A 192 11.40 -9.12 -45.27
C GLY A 192 10.92 -7.86 -44.56
N ASN A 193 9.81 -7.31 -45.02
CA ASN A 193 9.25 -6.10 -44.43
C ASN A 193 8.39 -6.44 -43.21
N HIS A 194 8.54 -5.69 -42.13
CA HIS A 194 7.81 -5.88 -40.87
C HIS A 194 7.04 -4.60 -40.51
N PHE A 195 5.71 -4.71 -40.40
CA PHE A 195 4.81 -3.56 -40.23
C PHE A 195 3.87 -3.70 -39.01
N PRO A 196 4.42 -3.77 -37.78
CA PRO A 196 3.57 -3.86 -36.60
C PRO A 196 2.76 -2.58 -36.42
N GLY A 197 1.46 -2.72 -36.21
CA GLY A 197 0.55 -1.59 -35.95
C GLY A 197 0.24 -0.70 -37.17
N THR A 198 0.57 -1.12 -38.40
CA THR A 198 0.32 -0.31 -39.60
C THR A 198 -1.05 -0.58 -40.20
N THR A 199 -1.74 0.49 -40.65
CA THR A 199 -2.95 0.41 -41.48
C THR A 199 -2.64 0.95 -42.86
N PHE A 200 -2.86 0.17 -43.91
CA PHE A 200 -2.65 0.60 -45.29
C PHE A 200 -3.97 1.07 -45.91
N SER A 201 -3.98 2.31 -46.39
CA SER A 201 -5.16 2.97 -46.99
C SER A 201 -5.15 2.94 -48.53
N GLY A 202 -4.22 2.20 -49.15
CA GLY A 202 -4.12 2.02 -50.59
C GLY A 202 -3.35 0.74 -50.95
N PRO A 203 -3.25 0.40 -52.25
CA PRO A 203 -2.58 -0.82 -52.70
C PRO A 203 -1.10 -0.82 -52.32
N VAL A 204 -0.66 -1.89 -51.66
CA VAL A 204 0.73 -2.11 -51.29
C VAL A 204 1.28 -3.26 -52.13
N THR A 205 2.45 -3.06 -52.73
CA THR A 205 3.15 -4.11 -53.49
C THR A 205 4.50 -4.33 -52.84
N PHE A 206 4.77 -5.58 -52.49
CA PHE A 206 6.05 -6.01 -51.95
C PHE A 206 6.82 -6.75 -53.05
N GLN A 207 8.12 -6.48 -53.17
CA GLN A 207 9.04 -7.22 -54.04
C GLN A 207 9.78 -8.29 -53.26
#